data_AF-A0A6A7KDP7-F1
#
_entry.id   AF-A0A6A7KDP7-F1
#
_cell.length_a   1.000
_cell.length_b   1.000
_cell.length_c   1.000
_cell.angle_alpha   90.00
_cell.angle_beta   90.00
_cell.angle_gamma   90.00
#
_symmetry.space_group_name_H-M   'P 1'
#
loop_
_entity.id
_entity.type
_entity.pdbx_description
1 polymer ?
#
loop_
_entity_poly.entity_id
_entity_poly.type
_entity_poly.pdbx_seq_one_letter_code
_entity_poly.pdbx_strand_id
1 'polypeptide(L)' 'MKAKVCKFCAGEKLEDIVNALEERGFEVSVEECIGLCAKYTCGNINIIAGEKEISVKSFDEFLKALEG' A
#
# COMPACT_ATOMS: atom_id res chain seq x y z
N MET A 1 10.11 -0.43 -10.21
CA MET A 1 10.42 -0.07 -8.79
C MET A 1 9.82 -1.15 -7.90
N LYS A 2 10.19 -1.28 -6.61
CA LYS A 2 9.55 -2.29 -5.72
C LYS A 2 8.47 -1.67 -4.86
N ALA A 3 7.38 -2.38 -4.60
CA ALA A 3 6.36 -2.00 -3.63
C ALA A 3 6.09 -3.14 -2.65
N LYS A 4 5.91 -2.83 -1.38
CA LYS A 4 5.52 -3.78 -0.32
C LYS A 4 4.13 -3.42 0.19
N VAL A 5 3.22 -4.37 0.15
CA VAL A 5 1.83 -4.21 0.60
C VAL A 5 1.62 -5.06 1.84
N CYS A 6 1.06 -4.48 2.90
CA CYS A 6 0.68 -5.24 4.09
C CYS A 6 -0.68 -5.91 3.87
N LYS A 7 -0.72 -7.23 3.85
CA LYS A 7 -1.93 -8.04 3.66
C LYS A 7 -3.04 -7.67 4.66
N PHE A 8 -2.69 -7.47 5.93
CA PHE A 8 -3.68 -7.14 6.97
C PHE A 8 -4.21 -5.72 6.86
N CYS A 9 -3.38 -4.76 6.45
CA CYS A 9 -3.80 -3.36 6.30
C CYS A 9 -4.57 -3.11 5.00
N ALA A 10 -4.27 -3.87 3.95
CA ALA A 10 -4.98 -3.80 2.69
C ALA A 10 -6.38 -4.43 2.77
N GLY A 11 -6.54 -5.49 3.58
CA GLY A 11 -7.82 -6.15 3.80
C GLY A 11 -8.44 -6.63 2.48
N GLU A 12 -9.73 -6.36 2.30
CA GLU A 12 -10.48 -6.74 1.10
C GLU A 12 -10.01 -6.03 -0.18
N LYS A 13 -9.27 -4.91 -0.05
CA LYS A 13 -8.78 -4.11 -1.18
C LYS A 13 -7.41 -4.53 -1.67
N LEU A 14 -6.87 -5.64 -1.15
CA LEU A 14 -5.53 -6.11 -1.48
C LEU A 14 -5.32 -6.29 -2.98
N GLU A 15 -6.26 -6.94 -3.66
CA GLU A 15 -6.14 -7.21 -5.09
C GLU A 15 -6.16 -5.91 -5.91
N ASP A 16 -7.08 -4.99 -5.60
CA ASP A 16 -7.15 -3.68 -6.25
C ASP A 16 -5.86 -2.86 -6.06
N ILE A 17 -5.28 -2.91 -4.86
CA ILE A 17 -4.03 -2.24 -4.52
C ILE A 17 -2.86 -2.83 -5.32
N VAL A 18 -2.77 -4.16 -5.38
CA VAL A 18 -1.71 -4.87 -6.13
C VAL A 18 -1.80 -4.51 -7.60
N ASN A 19 -2.99 -4.65 -8.20
CA ASN A 19 -3.23 -4.30 -9.60
C ASN A 19 -2.83 -2.84 -9.89
N ALA A 20 -3.27 -1.89 -9.07
CA ALA A 20 -2.94 -0.48 -9.24
C ALA A 20 -1.43 -0.18 -9.16
N LEU A 21 -0.67 -0.93 -8.36
CA LEU A 21 0.79 -0.81 -8.27
C LEU A 21 1.48 -1.46 -9.49
N GLU A 22 1.04 -2.65 -9.90
CA GLU A 22 1.59 -3.35 -11.06
C GLU A 22 1.35 -2.58 -12.36
N GLU A 23 0.16 -2.03 -12.57
CA GLU A 23 -0.17 -1.16 -13.71
C GLU A 23 0.74 0.09 -13.81
N ARG A 24 1.29 0.53 -12.67
CA ARG A 24 2.24 1.65 -12.57
C ARG A 24 3.70 1.21 -12.65
N GLY A 25 3.97 -0.06 -12.94
CA GLY A 25 5.33 -0.60 -13.09
C GLY A 25 6.07 -0.88 -11.78
N PHE A 26 5.32 -1.07 -10.68
CA PHE A 26 5.89 -1.57 -9.44
C PHE A 26 5.90 -3.11 -9.45
N GLU A 27 7.01 -3.69 -9.01
CA GLU A 27 7.12 -5.09 -8.62
C GLU A 27 6.59 -5.21 -7.18
N VAL A 28 5.44 -5.86 -7.01
CA VAL A 28 4.70 -5.90 -5.75
C VAL A 28 5.06 -7.14 -4.94
N SER A 29 5.39 -6.94 -3.66
CA SER A 29 5.54 -7.99 -2.64
C SER A 29 4.43 -7.84 -1.61
N VAL A 30 3.59 -8.87 -1.47
CA VAL A 30 2.55 -8.91 -0.43
C VAL A 30 3.14 -9.57 0.81
N GLU A 31 3.31 -8.78 1.87
CA GLU A 31 3.85 -9.22 3.16
C GLU A 31 2.73 -9.33 4.18
N GLU A 32 2.89 -10.19 5.19
CA GLU A 32 1.94 -10.26 6.30
C GLU A 32 1.86 -8.91 7.04
N CYS A 33 3.01 -8.37 7.46
CA CYS A 33 3.10 -7.06 8.10
C CYS A 33 4.40 -6.35 7.70
N ILE A 34 4.31 -5.04 7.47
CA ILE A 34 5.46 -4.19 7.10
C ILE A 34 5.82 -3.14 8.17
N GLY A 35 5.24 -3.25 9.38
CA GLY A 35 5.56 -2.40 10.53
C GLY A 35 4.95 -0.98 10.51
N LEU A 36 4.39 -0.53 9.39
CA LEU A 36 3.75 0.79 9.31
C LEU A 36 2.57 0.97 10.27
N CYS A 37 1.87 -0.11 10.64
CA CYS A 37 0.79 -0.06 11.62
C CYS A 37 1.23 0.28 13.06
N ALA A 38 2.55 0.23 13.37
CA ALA A 38 3.07 0.73 14.64
C ALA A 38 3.26 2.26 14.64
N LYS A 39 3.39 2.85 13.45
CA LYS A 39 3.58 4.30 13.24
C LYS A 39 2.27 5.02 12.93
N TYR A 40 1.33 4.32 12.29
CA TYR A 40 0.04 4.85 11.84
C TYR A 40 -1.12 4.12 12.50
N THR A 41 -2.28 4.79 12.59
CA THR A 41 -3.50 4.19 13.15
C THR A 41 -3.97 2.96 12.37
N CYS A 42 -4.58 2.01 13.11
CA CYS A 42 -5.25 0.85 12.52
C CYS A 42 -6.39 1.29 11.57
N GLY A 43 -6.67 0.47 10.55
CA GLY A 43 -7.67 0.76 9.52
C GLY A 43 -7.16 1.56 8.31
N ASN A 44 -5.87 1.91 8.29
CA ASN A 44 -5.22 2.49 7.12
C ASN A 44 -4.72 1.39 6.17
N ILE A 45 -4.75 1.69 4.86
CA ILE A 45 -3.98 1.00 3.83
C ILE A 45 -2.52 1.45 3.99
N ASN A 46 -1.63 0.49 4.24
CA ASN A 46 -0.21 0.74 4.50
C ASN A 46 0.65 0.05 3.44
N ILE A 47 1.44 0.86 2.72
CA ILE A 47 2.24 0.43 1.57
C ILE A 47 3.59 1.15 1.60
N ILE A 48 4.66 0.46 1.23
CA ILE A 48 5.97 1.06 0.97
C ILE A 48 6.23 0.93 -0.53
N ALA A 49 6.17 2.04 -1.27
CA ALA A 49 6.42 2.07 -2.70
C ALA A 49 7.75 2.79 -2.97
N GLY A 50 8.78 2.03 -3.36
CA GLY A 50 10.15 2.54 -3.47
C GLY A 50 10.65 3.04 -2.11
N GLU A 51 10.95 4.34 -2.03
CA GLU A 51 11.39 5.03 -0.81
C GLU A 51 10.23 5.77 -0.10
N LYS A 52 9.00 5.70 -0.63
CA LYS A 52 7.83 6.41 -0.10
C LYS A 52 6.98 5.48 0.78
N GLU A 53 6.71 5.93 2.00
CA GLU A 53 5.69 5.33 2.86
C GLU A 53 4.33 5.96 2.54
N ILE A 54 3.32 5.12 2.28
CA ILE A 54 1.95 5.53 2.03
C ILE A 54 1.08 4.92 3.14
N SER A 55 0.40 5.78 3.89
CA SER A 55 -0.59 5.39 4.90
C SER A 55 -1.83 6.25 4.75
N VAL A 56 -2.91 5.64 4.27
CA VAL A 56 -4.15 6.36 3.89
C VAL A 56 -5.38 5.57 4.28
N LYS A 57 -6.54 6.21 4.44
CA LYS A 57 -7.76 5.55 4.92
C LYS A 57 -8.63 4.99 3.80
N SER A 58 -8.45 5.49 2.58
CA SER A 58 -9.27 5.11 1.44
C SER A 58 -8.43 4.76 0.21
N PHE A 59 -9.07 4.05 -0.72
CA PHE A 59 -8.43 3.67 -1.97
C PHE A 59 -8.20 4.89 -2.87
N ASP A 60 -9.14 5.84 -2.90
CA ASP A 60 -8.95 7.12 -3.60
C ASP A 60 -7.74 7.92 -3.08
N GLU A 61 -7.56 8.01 -1.77
CA GLU A 61 -6.37 8.64 -1.18
C GLU A 61 -5.10 7.89 -1.56
N PHE A 62 -5.16 6.56 -1.65
CA PHE A 62 -4.05 5.74 -2.10
C PHE A 62 -3.65 6.04 -3.54
N LEU A 63 -4.62 6.08 -4.46
CA LEU A 63 -4.38 6.43 -5.86
C LEU A 63 -3.77 7.83 -5.99
N LYS A 64 -4.30 8.82 -5.26
CA LYS A 64 -3.73 10.18 -5.22
C LYS A 64 -2.30 10.19 -4.67
N ALA A 65 -2.04 9.42 -3.61
CA ALA A 65 -0.71 9.33 -3.02
C ALA A 65 0.33 8.69 -3.96
N LEU A 66 -0.10 7.87 -4.92
CA LEU A 66 0.75 7.30 -5.97
C LEU A 66 1.05 8.29 -7.11
N GLU A 67 0.17 9.27 -7.36
CA GLU A 67 0.34 10.27 -8.42
C GLU A 67 1.37 11.35 -8.07
N GLY A 68 1.60 11.61 -6.78
CA GLY A 68 2.59 12.59 -6.30
C GLY A 68 1.95 13.90 -5.87
#